data_AF-A0A972H9I1-F1
#
_entry.id   AF-A0A972H9I1-F1
#
_cell.length_a   1.000
_cell.length_b   1.000
_cell.length_c   1.000
_cell.angle_alpha   90.00
_cell.angle_beta   90.00
_cell.angle_gamma   90.00
#
_symmetry.space_group_name_H-M   'P 1'
#
loop_
_entity.id
_entity.type
_entity.pdbx_description
1 polymer ?
#
loop_
_entity_poly.entity_id
_entity_poly.type
_entity_poly.pdbx_seq_one_letter_code
_entity_poly.pdbx_strand_id
1 'polypeptide(L)' 'MLAKFTLVFALFSFTSMINLPFGVLRAKARKYSVKWFLYIHLPIPFIFLARVISGLDYRYIPILVTAAVLGQILGGKMEF' A
#
# COMPACT_ATOMS: atom_id res chain seq x y z
N MET A 1 3.69 -1.11 -24.81
CA MET A 1 4.25 -1.94 -23.71
C MET A 1 4.94 -1.10 -22.63
N LEU A 2 5.90 -0.24 -22.99
CA LEU A 2 6.65 0.58 -22.02
C LEU A 2 5.77 1.42 -21.09
N ALA A 3 4.77 2.15 -21.62
CA ALA A 3 3.86 2.96 -20.80
C ALA A 3 3.09 2.16 -19.75
N LYS A 4 2.72 0.91 -20.05
CA LYS A 4 2.03 0.03 -19.09
C LYS A 4 2.96 -0.42 -17.97
N PHE A 5 4.20 -0.78 -18.31
CA PHE A 5 5.23 -1.08 -17.31
C PHE A 5 5.50 0.12 -16.40
N THR A 6 5.64 1.32 -16.98
CA THR A 6 5.82 2.57 -16.21
C THR A 6 4.65 2.80 -15.26
N LEU A 7 3.41 2.60 -15.72
CA LEU A 7 2.21 2.77 -14.90
C LEU A 7 2.15 1.77 -13.73
N VAL A 8 2.45 0.50 -14.00
CA VAL A 8 2.50 -0.55 -12.97
C VAL A 8 3.58 -0.23 -11.94
N PHE A 9 4.77 0.18 -12.39
CA PHE A 9 5.87 0.57 -11.50
C PHE A 9 5.53 1.81 -10.67
N ALA A 10 4.89 2.81 -11.27
CA ALA A 10 4.44 4.01 -10.57
C ALA A 10 3.41 3.67 -9.48
N LEU A 11 2.41 2.84 -9.79
CA LEU A 11 1.41 2.41 -8.80
C LEU A 11 2.00 1.50 -7.72
N PHE A 12 2.97 0.65 -8.06
CA PHE A 12 3.71 -0.14 -7.07
C PHE A 12 4.46 0.75 -6.08
N SER A 13 5.19 1.74 -6.61
CA SER A 13 5.94 2.71 -5.80
C SER A 13 5.00 3.55 -4.94
N PHE A 14 3.93 4.11 -5.52
CA PHE A 14 2.89 4.83 -4.79
C PHE A 14 2.29 3.99 -3.66
N THR A 15 1.92 2.74 -3.96
CA THR A 15 1.32 1.81 -2.98
C THR A 15 2.28 1.48 -1.84
N SER A 16 3.56 1.30 -2.14
CA SER A 16 4.59 1.07 -1.11
C SER A 16 4.78 2.33 -0.24
N MET A 17 4.91 3.50 -0.88
CA MET A 17 5.14 4.78 -0.21
C MET A 17 3.99 5.18 0.69
N ILE A 18 2.73 5.02 0.26
CA ILE A 18 1.58 5.30 1.12
C ILE A 18 1.53 4.32 2.29
N ASN A 19 1.93 3.05 2.12
CA ASN A 19 1.91 2.08 3.22
C ASN A 19 3.06 2.23 4.23
N LEU A 20 4.16 2.92 3.88
CA LEU A 20 5.28 3.17 4.79
C LEU A 20 4.88 3.90 6.08
N PRO A 21 4.30 5.11 6.05
CA PRO A 21 3.90 5.81 7.28
C PRO A 21 2.84 5.03 8.06
N PHE A 22 1.93 4.36 7.37
CA PHE A 22 0.93 3.51 8.01
C PHE A 22 1.54 2.27 8.68
N GLY A 23 2.64 1.73 8.13
CA GLY A 23 3.43 0.67 8.76
C GLY A 23 4.03 1.11 10.10
N VAL A 24 4.58 2.34 10.15
CA VAL A 24 5.09 2.94 11.40
C VAL A 24 3.97 3.08 12.42
N LEU A 25 2.84 3.66 12.03
CA LEU A 25 1.68 3.88 12.90
C LEU A 25 1.08 2.55 13.40
N ARG A 26 0.97 1.56 12.51
CA ARG A 26 0.51 0.20 12.84
C ARG A 26 1.41 -0.47 13.87
N ALA A 27 2.73 -0.35 13.72
CA ALA A 27 3.69 -0.96 14.65
C ALA A 27 3.60 -0.36 16.07
N LYS A 28 3.29 0.93 16.18
CA LYS A 28 3.09 1.64 17.46
C LYS A 28 1.71 1.43 18.08
N ALA A 29 0.75 0.89 17.33
CA ALA A 29 -0.60 0.64 17.81
C ALA A 29 -0.73 -0.73 18.51
N ARG A 30 -1.61 -0.82 19.52
CA ARG A 30 -2.00 -2.10 20.12
C ARG A 30 -2.56 -3.01 19.04
N LYS A 31 -1.95 -4.18 18.83
CA LYS A 31 -2.44 -5.18 17.86
C LYS A 31 -3.92 -5.49 18.11
N TYR A 32 -4.68 -5.61 17.02
CA TYR A 32 -6.13 -5.83 17.02
C TYR A 32 -7.00 -4.73 17.65
N SER A 33 -6.43 -3.54 17.94
CA SER A 33 -7.24 -2.36 18.22
C SER A 33 -7.89 -1.80 16.94
N VAL A 34 -8.91 -0.96 17.11
CA VAL A 34 -9.53 -0.22 15.99
C VAL A 34 -8.48 0.62 15.25
N LYS A 35 -7.56 1.29 15.98
CA LYS A 35 -6.46 2.05 15.36
C LYS A 35 -5.56 1.16 14.51
N TRP A 36 -5.18 0.00 15.03
CA TRP A 36 -4.35 -0.96 14.29
C TRP A 36 -5.07 -1.46 13.02
N PHE A 37 -6.37 -1.75 13.11
CA PHE A 37 -7.18 -2.13 11.96
C PHE A 37 -7.24 -1.00 10.92
N LEU A 38 -7.50 0.24 11.36
CA LEU A 38 -7.55 1.41 10.48
C LEU A 38 -6.20 1.64 9.79
N TYR A 39 -5.07 1.51 10.49
CA TYR A 39 -3.77 1.73 9.85
C TYR A 39 -3.44 0.71 8.75
N ILE A 40 -4.06 -0.47 8.76
CA ILE A 40 -3.92 -1.47 7.69
C ILE A 40 -4.88 -1.16 6.54
N HIS A 41 -6.13 -0.78 6.83
CA HIS A 41 -7.18 -0.70 5.83
C HIS A 41 -7.37 0.68 5.22
N LEU A 42 -7.00 1.75 5.91
CA LEU A 42 -7.17 3.12 5.42
C LEU A 42 -6.41 3.41 4.12
N PRO A 43 -5.20 2.83 3.86
CA PRO A 43 -4.55 2.96 2.56
C PRO A 43 -5.30 2.28 1.40
N ILE A 44 -6.09 1.23 1.67
CA ILE A 44 -6.70 0.37 0.65
C ILE A 44 -7.65 1.15 -0.29
N PRO A 45 -8.58 2.00 0.20
CA PRO A 45 -9.43 2.83 -0.67
C PRO A 45 -8.63 3.73 -1.63
N PHE A 46 -7.51 4.31 -1.18
CA PHE A 46 -6.68 5.17 -2.04
C PHE A 46 -5.98 4.36 -3.14
N ILE A 47 -5.46 3.17 -2.79
CA ILE A 47 -4.82 2.26 -3.75
C ILE A 47 -5.85 1.74 -4.76
N PHE A 48 -7.05 1.38 -4.30
CA PHE A 48 -8.16 0.97 -5.14
C PHE A 48 -8.53 2.07 -6.15
N LEU A 49 -8.73 3.30 -5.67
CA LEU A 49 -9.09 4.42 -6.53
C LEU A 49 -7.98 4.73 -7.55
N ALA A 50 -6.71 4.75 -7.12
CA ALA A 50 -5.57 4.97 -8.00
C ALA A 50 -5.50 3.90 -9.11
N ARG A 51 -5.74 2.62 -8.78
CA ARG A 51 -5.77 1.51 -9.74
C ARG A 51 -6.91 1.66 -10.74
N VAL A 52 -8.11 2.01 -10.28
CA VAL A 52 -9.31 2.19 -11.13
C VAL A 52 -9.13 3.36 -12.09
N ILE A 53 -8.70 4.53 -11.61
CA ILE A 53 -8.45 5.72 -12.44
C ILE A 53 -7.36 5.45 -13.47
N SER A 54 -6.36 4.63 -13.12
CA SER A 54 -5.28 4.23 -14.03
C SER A 54 -5.70 3.21 -15.10
N GLY A 55 -6.93 2.68 -15.05
CA GLY A 55 -7.42 1.68 -16.00
C GLY A 55 -6.67 0.34 -15.95
N LEU A 56 -5.91 0.06 -14.89
CA LEU A 56 -5.29 -1.26 -14.71
C LEU A 56 -6.36 -2.29 -14.44
N ASP A 57 -6.22 -3.49 -15.00
CA ASP A 57 -7.14 -4.60 -14.76
C ASP A 57 -6.89 -5.31 -13.41
N TYR A 58 -7.76 -6.25 -13.06
CA TYR A 58 -7.70 -6.95 -11.77
C TYR A 58 -6.53 -7.91 -11.60
N ARG A 59 -5.85 -8.30 -12.69
CA ARG A 59 -4.67 -9.17 -12.62
C ARG A 59 -3.48 -8.48 -11.96
N TYR A 60 -3.49 -7.15 -11.85
CA TYR A 60 -2.47 -6.37 -11.15
C TYR A 60 -2.73 -6.23 -9.64
N ILE A 61 -3.88 -6.65 -9.11
CA ILE A 61 -4.16 -6.58 -7.67
C ILE A 61 -3.09 -7.32 -6.84
N PRO A 62 -2.65 -8.55 -7.16
CA PRO A 62 -1.60 -9.24 -6.39
C PRO A 62 -0.28 -8.46 -6.30
N ILE A 63 0.08 -7.73 -7.36
CA ILE A 63 1.28 -6.87 -7.37
C ILE A 63 1.11 -5.70 -6.40
N LEU A 64 -0.05 -5.06 -6.39
CA LEU A 64 -0.35 -3.95 -5.46
C LEU A 64 -0.48 -4.44 -4.01
N VAL A 65 -1.02 -5.64 -3.78
CA VAL A 65 -1.05 -6.28 -2.44
C VAL A 65 0.38 -6.53 -1.96
N THR A 66 1.25 -7.04 -2.82
CA THR A 66 2.67 -7.24 -2.50
C THR A 66 3.34 -5.91 -2.12
N ALA A 67 3.12 -4.85 -2.91
CA ALA A 67 3.59 -3.50 -2.60
C ALA A 67 3.09 -2.99 -1.24
N ALA A 68 1.80 -3.19 -0.95
CA ALA A 68 1.19 -2.75 0.30
C ALA A 68 1.78 -3.48 1.52
N VAL A 69 1.93 -4.80 1.42
CA VAL A 69 2.56 -5.63 2.47
C VAL A 69 4.01 -5.21 2.69
N LEU A 70 4.78 -4.99 1.62
CA LEU A 70 6.15 -4.50 1.72
C LEU A 70 6.22 -3.14 2.43
N GLY A 71 5.38 -2.18 2.05
CA GLY A 71 5.30 -0.88 2.72
C GLY A 71 4.94 -0.99 4.20
N GLN A 72 3.98 -1.85 4.56
CA GLN A 72 3.55 -2.08 5.95
C GLN A 72 4.63 -2.74 6.82
N ILE A 73 5.39 -3.67 6.24
CA ILE A 73 6.50 -4.35 6.92
C ILE A 73 7.69 -3.41 7.08
N LEU A 74 8.13 -2.76 6.00
CA LEU A 74 9.26 -1.84 6.02
C LEU A 74 8.98 -0.66 6.95
N GLY A 75 7.80 -0.04 6.85
CA GLY A 75 7.38 1.02 7.76
C GLY A 75 7.34 0.56 9.21
N GLY A 76 6.89 -0.68 9.47
CA GLY A 76 6.86 -1.22 10.82
C GLY A 76 8.24 -1.55 11.42
N LYS A 77 9.31 -1.52 10.62
CA LYS A 77 10.71 -1.67 11.05
C LYS A 77 11.41 -0.32 11.22
N MET A 78 10.80 0.79 10.81
CA MET A 78 11.40 2.12 10.96
C MET A 78 11.21 2.60 12.39
N GLU A 79 12.33 2.95 13.02
CA GLU A 79 12.38 3.60 14.33
C GLU A 79 12.56 5.09 14.11
N PHE A 80 11.45 5.84 14.11
CA PHE A 80 11.45 7.30 14.24
C PHE A 80 10.77 7.68 15.55
#